data_AF-A0A9X3J1E4-F1
#
_entry.id   AF-A0A9X3J1E4-F1
#
_cell.length_a   1.000
_cell.length_b   1.000
_cell.length_c   1.000
_cell.angle_alpha   90.00
_cell.angle_beta   90.00
_cell.angle_gamma   90.00
#
_symmetry.space_group_name_H-M   'P 1'
#
loop_
_entity.id
_entity.type
_entity.pdbx_description
1 polymer ?
#
loop_
_entity_poly.entity_id
_entity_poly.type
_entity_poly.pdbx_seq_one_letter_code
_entity_poly.pdbx_strand_id
1 'polypeptide(L)'
;MIAKRADAPYKSGRTRDWLKIKCGRRQEVVVGGYATARSGPRALGALLVGVFDDDGKLQYAGKVGTGFDFAEAERLKKLLATRETSHSPFAARLPTGLGDVHFVRPEVVVEVRFGEWTRDDRIRHAVYEGVREDKRPKQVLREAPARAPDSTGGLEVLGVPLSNPKRLLWPDDGITKRDLAEYYEKIAEWILPQVADRPLSLVRCPDGIGKPCFFQRHMKHDLPAGIQAIDLDDDDEPAYVYVRDARGLIGLAQIGALELHAWGAKVADPDAPDRMVLDLDPAEDVPWDMVKEQPWPCASAWPSSTSTALKTTGGKGLHVVVPMTAGRQSWAEVKAFARGIAREFSAADPEHFVDVAAKHKRRGKIYVDYLRNDRKATSVAAYSPRARPGASVSVPLRWDELAGLTTPQAYDLESTVARLAKLRSDPWRERRACARPSPPPV
;
A
#
# COMPACT_ATOMS: atom_id res chain seq x y z
N MET A 1 -2.33 14.31 -19.09
CA MET A 1 -2.26 13.31 -20.17
C MET A 1 -1.45 13.86 -21.34
N ILE A 2 -0.76 13.00 -22.06
CA ILE A 2 -0.08 13.35 -23.32
C ILE A 2 -0.77 12.56 -24.43
N ALA A 3 -1.34 13.26 -25.41
CA ALA A 3 -1.89 12.63 -26.61
C ALA A 3 -0.89 12.80 -27.76
N LYS A 4 -0.73 11.75 -28.57
CA LYS A 4 0.10 11.77 -29.77
C LYS A 4 -0.78 11.47 -30.98
N ARG A 5 -0.58 12.18 -32.09
CA ARG A 5 -1.16 11.80 -33.38
C ARG A 5 -0.70 10.40 -33.77
N ALA A 6 -1.65 9.51 -34.04
CA ALA A 6 -1.41 8.10 -34.31
C ALA A 6 -0.56 7.89 -35.58
N ASP A 7 -0.80 8.73 -36.58
CA ASP A 7 -0.17 8.70 -37.90
C ASP A 7 1.20 9.42 -37.98
N ALA A 8 1.60 10.14 -36.93
CA ALA A 8 2.83 10.94 -36.96
C ALA A 8 4.06 10.13 -36.52
N PRO A 9 5.22 10.21 -37.21
CA PRO A 9 6.46 9.57 -36.77
C PRO A 9 7.04 10.25 -35.51
N TYR A 10 7.84 9.52 -34.73
CA TYR A 10 8.58 10.09 -33.60
C TYR A 10 9.72 10.97 -34.13
N LYS A 11 9.65 12.28 -33.84
CA LYS A 11 10.68 13.26 -34.20
C LYS A 11 11.11 14.05 -32.96
N SER A 12 12.42 14.28 -32.81
CA SER A 12 12.95 15.19 -31.81
C SER A 12 12.63 16.64 -32.19
N GLY A 13 12.22 17.46 -31.21
CA GLY A 13 11.86 18.87 -31.42
C GLY A 13 10.41 19.21 -31.08
N ARG A 14 10.05 20.49 -31.17
CA ARG A 14 8.71 20.99 -30.84
C ARG A 14 7.78 20.83 -32.05
N THR A 15 6.89 19.84 -32.00
CA THR A 15 5.85 19.63 -33.03
C THR A 15 4.44 19.77 -32.44
N ARG A 16 3.43 19.83 -33.31
CA ARG A 16 2.00 19.79 -32.93
C ARG A 16 1.45 18.36 -32.83
N ASP A 17 2.27 17.35 -33.11
CA ASP A 17 1.85 15.94 -33.09
C ASP A 17 1.69 15.40 -31.67
N TRP A 18 2.14 16.17 -30.69
CA TRP A 18 2.02 15.90 -29.27
C TRP A 18 1.22 17.00 -28.60
N LEU A 19 0.12 16.63 -27.96
CA LEU A 19 -0.71 17.54 -27.19
C LEU A 19 -0.61 17.21 -25.70
N LYS A 20 -0.13 18.18 -24.92
CA LYS A 20 -0.22 18.10 -23.46
C LYS A 20 -1.63 18.52 -23.03
N ILE A 21 -2.45 17.51 -22.72
CA ILE A 21 -3.80 17.70 -22.20
C ILE A 21 -3.68 17.74 -20.67
N LYS A 22 -3.78 18.95 -20.10
CA LYS A 22 -3.84 19.13 -18.65
C LYS A 22 -5.26 18.85 -18.17
N CYS A 23 -5.45 17.86 -17.31
CA CYS A 23 -6.70 17.70 -16.58
C CYS A 23 -6.76 18.82 -15.53
N GLY A 24 -7.51 19.88 -15.83
CA GLY A 24 -7.76 20.97 -14.89
C GLY A 24 -8.95 20.66 -14.00
N ARG A 25 -8.99 21.25 -12.80
CA ARG A 25 -10.20 21.24 -11.97
C ARG A 25 -11.13 22.33 -12.49
N ARG A 26 -12.43 22.06 -12.53
CA ARG A 26 -13.48 23.03 -12.83
C ARG A 26 -14.55 22.91 -11.76
N GLN A 27 -15.14 24.04 -11.40
CA GLN A 27 -16.23 24.08 -10.44
C GLN A 27 -17.01 25.37 -10.64
N GLU A 28 -18.32 25.34 -10.37
CA GLU A 28 -19.08 26.57 -10.19
C GLU A 28 -18.79 27.22 -8.84
N VAL A 29 -18.79 28.55 -8.84
CA VAL A 29 -18.59 29.41 -7.67
C VAL A 29 -19.55 30.60 -7.74
N VAL A 30 -19.90 31.17 -6.60
CA VAL A 30 -20.83 32.30 -6.49
C VAL A 30 -20.03 33.59 -6.36
N VAL A 31 -20.41 34.62 -7.12
CA VAL A 31 -19.80 35.94 -7.04
C VAL A 31 -20.38 36.70 -5.85
N GLY A 32 -19.52 37.06 -4.90
CA GLY A 32 -19.89 37.90 -3.74
C GLY A 32 -19.33 39.33 -3.81
N GLY A 33 -18.50 39.62 -4.81
CA GLY A 33 -18.01 40.97 -5.07
C GLY A 33 -17.08 41.02 -6.26
N TYR A 34 -16.59 42.22 -6.59
CA TYR A 34 -15.58 42.41 -7.60
C TYR A 34 -14.60 43.51 -7.19
N ALA A 35 -13.36 43.41 -7.66
CA ALA A 35 -12.35 44.43 -7.51
C ALA A 35 -12.20 45.23 -8.81
N THR A 36 -12.03 46.54 -8.72
CA THR A 36 -11.71 47.39 -9.87
C THR A 36 -10.28 47.15 -10.36
N ALA A 37 -10.06 47.26 -11.67
CA ALA A 37 -8.74 47.12 -12.26
C ALA A 37 -7.87 48.35 -11.95
N ARG A 38 -6.56 48.15 -11.84
CA ARG A 38 -5.60 49.27 -11.68
C ARG A 38 -5.58 50.22 -12.88
N SER A 39 -6.00 49.76 -14.06
CA SER A 39 -6.10 50.54 -15.29
C SER A 39 -7.24 51.55 -15.30
N GLY A 40 -8.12 51.54 -14.29
CA GLY A 40 -9.12 52.58 -14.08
C GLY A 40 -10.43 52.05 -13.50
N PRO A 41 -11.25 52.92 -12.89
CA PRO A 41 -12.45 52.53 -12.15
C PRO A 41 -13.52 51.88 -13.03
N ARG A 42 -13.44 52.03 -14.36
CA ARG A 42 -14.40 51.42 -15.30
C ARG A 42 -14.16 49.94 -15.57
N ALA A 43 -12.94 49.43 -15.41
CA ALA A 43 -12.59 48.06 -15.79
C ALA A 43 -12.72 47.08 -14.61
N LEU A 44 -13.28 45.90 -14.88
CA LEU A 44 -13.30 44.77 -13.94
C LEU A 44 -11.87 44.23 -13.78
N GLY A 45 -11.35 44.24 -12.55
CA GLY A 45 -10.02 43.71 -12.25
C GLY A 45 -10.06 42.24 -11.85
N ALA A 46 -11.01 41.86 -11.01
CA ALA A 46 -11.21 40.47 -10.61
C ALA A 46 -12.57 40.25 -9.97
N LEU A 47 -13.06 39.01 -10.00
CA LEU A 47 -14.19 38.55 -9.21
C LEU A 47 -13.71 38.06 -7.85
N LEU A 48 -14.47 38.36 -6.80
CA LEU A 48 -14.36 37.72 -5.48
C LEU A 48 -15.44 36.65 -5.43
N VAL A 49 -15.01 35.41 -5.25
CA VAL A 49 -15.89 34.25 -5.37
C VAL A 49 -15.92 33.42 -4.10
N GLY A 50 -17.02 32.72 -3.90
CA GLY A 50 -17.24 31.83 -2.77
C GLY A 50 -18.09 30.62 -3.11
N VAL A 51 -18.23 29.73 -2.14
CA VAL A 51 -19.12 28.57 -2.18
C VAL A 51 -19.95 28.58 -0.91
N PHE A 52 -21.19 28.12 -0.99
CA PHE A 52 -22.02 27.97 0.21
C PHE A 52 -21.55 26.76 1.02
N ASP A 53 -21.67 26.86 2.34
CA ASP A 53 -21.59 25.72 3.26
C ASP A 53 -22.99 25.15 3.55
N ASP A 54 -23.03 24.07 4.33
CA ASP A 54 -24.26 23.39 4.72
C ASP A 54 -25.20 24.27 5.58
N ASP A 55 -24.65 25.28 6.26
CA ASP A 55 -25.40 26.29 7.01
C ASP A 55 -25.99 27.40 6.12
N GLY A 56 -25.74 27.34 4.80
CA GLY A 56 -26.18 28.33 3.83
C GLY A 56 -25.42 29.65 3.90
N LYS A 57 -24.22 29.67 4.49
CA LYS A 57 -23.32 30.83 4.55
C LYS A 57 -22.33 30.79 3.39
N LEU A 58 -22.07 31.95 2.78
CA LEU A 58 -21.13 32.04 1.67
C LEU A 58 -19.69 32.14 2.20
N GLN A 59 -18.88 31.12 1.94
CA GLN A 59 -17.48 31.07 2.31
C GLN A 59 -16.60 31.58 1.18
N TYR A 60 -15.67 32.47 1.50
CA TYR A 60 -14.77 33.06 0.50
C TYR A 60 -13.79 32.02 -0.04
N ALA A 61 -13.86 31.75 -1.34
CA ALA A 61 -13.05 30.76 -2.04
C ALA A 61 -11.87 31.37 -2.79
N GLY A 62 -11.90 32.65 -3.15
CA GLY A 62 -10.73 33.29 -3.76
C GLY A 62 -11.02 34.44 -4.71
N LYS A 63 -9.97 34.85 -5.42
CA LYS A 63 -9.98 35.96 -6.39
C LYS A 63 -9.70 35.42 -7.79
N VAL A 64 -10.53 35.81 -8.76
CA VAL A 64 -10.45 35.37 -10.17
C VAL A 64 -10.21 36.59 -11.06
N GLY A 65 -8.97 36.77 -11.51
CA GLY A 65 -8.55 37.95 -12.27
C GLY A 65 -8.23 37.69 -13.74
N THR A 66 -8.50 36.49 -14.25
CA THR A 66 -8.18 36.09 -15.63
C THR A 66 -9.32 35.26 -16.23
N GLY A 67 -9.39 35.15 -17.56
CA GLY A 67 -10.37 34.31 -18.26
C GLY A 67 -11.53 35.05 -18.93
N PHE A 68 -11.70 36.34 -18.65
CA PHE A 68 -12.61 37.23 -19.38
C PHE A 68 -11.82 38.15 -20.32
N ASP A 69 -12.36 38.41 -21.51
CA ASP A 69 -11.88 39.47 -22.40
C ASP A 69 -12.49 40.83 -22.01
N PHE A 70 -12.19 41.88 -22.78
CA PHE A 70 -12.67 43.23 -22.48
C PHE A 70 -14.22 43.33 -22.52
N ALA A 71 -14.85 42.72 -23.53
CA ALA A 71 -16.30 42.78 -23.68
C ALA A 71 -17.00 42.03 -22.54
N GLU A 72 -16.47 40.87 -22.16
CA GLU A 72 -17.00 40.07 -21.07
C GLU A 72 -16.79 40.73 -19.70
N ALA A 73 -15.63 41.37 -19.48
CA ALA A 73 -15.38 42.18 -18.29
C ALA A 73 -16.40 43.32 -18.14
N GLU A 74 -16.72 44.04 -19.22
CA GLU A 74 -17.74 45.08 -19.20
C GLU A 74 -19.15 44.52 -18.95
N ARG A 75 -19.49 43.38 -19.58
CA ARG A 75 -20.78 42.70 -19.38
C ARG A 75 -20.95 42.26 -17.93
N LEU A 76 -19.96 41.56 -17.37
CA LEU A 76 -19.96 41.11 -15.98
C LEU A 76 -20.08 42.29 -15.02
N LYS A 77 -19.33 43.37 -15.25
CA LYS A 77 -19.42 44.54 -14.38
C LYS A 77 -20.81 45.18 -14.41
N LYS A 78 -21.42 45.37 -15.58
CA LYS A 78 -22.80 45.90 -15.69
C LYS A 78 -23.79 44.99 -14.96
N LEU A 79 -23.65 43.68 -15.12
CA LEU A 79 -24.50 42.69 -14.44
C LEU A 79 -24.36 42.79 -12.91
N LEU A 80 -23.12 42.90 -12.41
CA LEU A 80 -22.81 42.95 -10.99
C LEU A 80 -23.20 44.29 -10.34
N ALA A 81 -23.06 45.40 -11.06
CA ALA A 81 -23.46 46.73 -10.58
C ALA A 81 -24.94 46.80 -10.20
N THR A 82 -25.82 46.07 -10.89
CA THR A 82 -27.26 45.99 -10.56
C THR A 82 -27.56 45.24 -9.25
N ARG A 83 -26.54 44.63 -8.64
CA ARG A 83 -26.64 43.76 -7.46
C ARG A 83 -25.78 44.25 -6.30
N GLU A 84 -25.27 45.47 -6.37
CA GLU A 84 -24.41 46.01 -5.31
C GLU A 84 -25.10 46.05 -3.94
N THR A 85 -24.29 45.87 -2.90
CA THR A 85 -24.72 45.92 -1.50
C THR A 85 -23.64 46.58 -0.65
N SER A 86 -24.06 47.20 0.46
CA SER A 86 -23.17 47.86 1.41
C SER A 86 -22.39 46.89 2.30
N HIS A 87 -22.81 45.62 2.38
CA HIS A 87 -22.22 44.64 3.28
C HIS A 87 -21.60 43.46 2.52
N SER A 88 -20.47 42.96 3.03
CA SER A 88 -19.86 41.73 2.49
C SER A 88 -20.85 40.56 2.64
N PRO A 89 -21.14 39.82 1.55
CA PRO A 89 -21.97 38.62 1.63
C PRO A 89 -21.18 37.41 2.19
N PHE A 90 -19.85 37.52 2.30
CA PHE A 90 -19.00 36.45 2.82
C PHE A 90 -19.06 36.39 4.34
N ALA A 91 -19.18 35.16 4.88
CA ALA A 91 -19.29 34.93 6.32
C ALA A 91 -17.99 35.20 7.08
N ALA A 92 -16.85 34.86 6.47
CA ALA A 92 -15.53 35.13 7.04
C ALA A 92 -14.99 36.50 6.60
N ARG A 93 -14.13 37.07 7.44
CA ARG A 93 -13.41 38.31 7.10
C ARG A 93 -12.51 38.07 5.89
N LEU A 94 -12.65 38.93 4.88
CA LEU A 94 -11.83 38.87 3.67
C LEU A 94 -10.36 39.20 3.94
N PRO A 95 -9.42 38.60 3.18
CA PRO A 95 -8.00 38.92 3.27
C PRO A 95 -7.73 40.38 2.88
N THR A 96 -6.65 40.96 3.40
CA THR A 96 -6.19 42.29 3.03
C THR A 96 -5.61 42.31 1.62
N GLY A 97 -5.54 43.50 0.99
CA GLY A 97 -4.90 43.66 -0.33
C GLY A 97 -5.77 43.28 -1.55
N LEU A 98 -7.09 43.21 -1.40
CA LEU A 98 -8.00 42.88 -2.50
C LEU A 98 -8.20 44.02 -3.50
N GLY A 99 -7.87 45.25 -3.11
CA GLY A 99 -8.06 46.48 -3.89
C GLY A 99 -9.33 47.21 -3.48
N ASP A 100 -9.85 48.05 -4.37
CA ASP A 100 -11.16 48.67 -4.25
C ASP A 100 -12.24 47.64 -4.60
N VAL A 101 -12.96 47.18 -3.58
CA VAL A 101 -13.90 46.06 -3.65
C VAL A 101 -15.33 46.56 -3.55
N HIS A 102 -16.15 46.13 -4.51
CA HIS A 102 -17.58 46.36 -4.57
C HIS A 102 -18.29 45.05 -4.24
N PHE A 103 -19.09 45.03 -3.17
CA PHE A 103 -19.83 43.85 -2.76
C PHE A 103 -21.13 43.72 -3.54
N VAL A 104 -21.51 42.48 -3.85
CA VAL A 104 -22.77 42.20 -4.53
C VAL A 104 -23.57 41.13 -3.80
N ARG A 105 -24.89 41.14 -3.99
CA ARG A 105 -25.75 40.03 -3.56
C ARG A 105 -25.28 38.73 -4.22
N PRO A 106 -25.21 37.60 -3.49
CA PRO A 106 -24.66 36.34 -3.97
C PRO A 106 -25.64 35.59 -4.88
N GLU A 107 -25.97 36.23 -6.00
CA GLU A 107 -27.01 35.81 -6.94
C GLU A 107 -26.45 35.35 -8.30
N VAL A 108 -25.17 35.64 -8.56
CA VAL A 108 -24.51 35.31 -9.83
C VAL A 108 -23.59 34.12 -9.63
N VAL A 109 -23.80 33.06 -10.42
CA VAL A 109 -22.94 31.87 -10.45
C VAL A 109 -22.05 31.93 -11.68
N VAL A 110 -20.77 31.62 -11.49
CA VAL A 110 -19.79 31.53 -12.57
C VAL A 110 -19.05 30.20 -12.49
N GLU A 111 -18.63 29.68 -13.63
CA GLU A 111 -17.73 28.54 -13.69
C GLU A 111 -16.28 29.00 -13.75
N VAL A 112 -15.42 28.35 -12.97
CA VAL A 112 -14.00 28.64 -12.93
C VAL A 112 -13.19 27.36 -13.11
N ARG A 113 -12.11 27.47 -13.88
CA ARG A 113 -11.05 26.46 -13.94
C ARG A 113 -9.91 26.88 -13.02
N PHE A 114 -9.36 25.96 -12.25
CA PHE A 114 -8.31 26.25 -11.28
C PHE A 114 -7.32 25.08 -11.11
N GLY A 115 -6.19 25.35 -10.47
CA GLY A 115 -5.13 24.37 -10.25
C GLY A 115 -5.39 23.44 -9.06
N GLU A 116 -5.72 24.02 -7.92
CA GLU A 116 -5.91 23.31 -6.66
C GLU A 116 -6.83 24.07 -5.69
N TRP A 117 -7.40 23.32 -4.74
CA TRP A 117 -7.94 23.85 -3.48
C TRP A 117 -6.82 23.81 -2.43
N THR A 118 -6.58 24.91 -1.72
CA THR A 118 -5.62 24.97 -0.62
C THR A 118 -6.20 24.36 0.65
N ARG A 119 -5.34 24.16 1.67
CA ARG A 119 -5.77 23.74 3.02
C ARG A 119 -6.74 24.75 3.67
N ASP A 120 -6.58 26.04 3.36
CA ASP A 120 -7.49 27.11 3.83
C ASP A 120 -8.74 27.28 2.96
N ASP A 121 -9.10 26.25 2.18
CA ASP A 121 -10.29 26.24 1.32
C ASP A 121 -10.37 27.39 0.31
N ARG A 122 -9.24 27.66 -0.37
CA ARG A 122 -9.14 28.65 -1.44
C ARG A 122 -8.71 28.04 -2.76
N ILE A 123 -9.21 28.57 -3.87
CA ILE A 123 -8.78 28.20 -5.21
C ILE A 123 -7.50 28.96 -5.61
N ARG A 124 -6.57 28.26 -6.25
CA ARG A 124 -5.34 28.84 -6.82
C ARG A 124 -5.31 28.75 -8.34
N HIS A 125 -4.73 29.78 -8.96
CA HIS A 125 -4.64 29.93 -10.42
C HIS A 125 -6.00 29.81 -11.11
N ALA A 126 -7.00 30.51 -10.56
CA ALA A 126 -8.36 30.49 -11.07
C ALA A 126 -8.51 31.33 -12.35
N VAL A 127 -9.22 30.76 -13.32
CA VAL A 127 -9.52 31.33 -14.63
C VAL A 127 -11.03 31.25 -14.81
N TYR A 128 -11.67 32.37 -15.11
CA TYR A 128 -13.08 32.45 -15.45
C TYR A 128 -13.37 31.70 -16.75
N GLU A 129 -14.45 30.92 -16.78
CA GLU A 129 -14.87 30.17 -17.97
C GLU A 129 -16.26 30.62 -18.46
N GLY A 130 -17.16 31.12 -17.60
CA GLY A 130 -18.48 31.62 -18.01
C GLY A 130 -19.46 31.87 -16.86
N VAL A 131 -20.59 32.56 -17.14
CA VAL A 131 -21.74 32.67 -16.21
C VAL A 131 -22.63 31.44 -16.36
N ARG A 132 -23.16 30.93 -15.25
CA ARG A 132 -24.08 29.78 -15.20
C ARG A 132 -25.45 30.23 -14.72
N GLU A 133 -26.31 30.62 -15.66
CA GLU A 133 -27.69 31.06 -15.38
C GLU A 133 -28.62 29.89 -15.02
N ASP A 134 -28.20 28.67 -15.33
CA ASP A 134 -28.90 27.41 -15.08
C ASP A 134 -28.78 26.91 -13.63
N LYS A 135 -27.85 27.44 -12.82
CA LYS A 135 -27.55 26.94 -11.47
C LYS A 135 -27.97 27.93 -10.40
N ARG A 136 -28.73 27.47 -9.40
CA ARG A 136 -29.13 28.32 -8.27
C ARG A 136 -27.92 28.54 -7.34
N PRO A 137 -27.66 29.78 -6.89
CA PRO A 137 -26.50 30.08 -6.05
C PRO A 137 -26.36 29.20 -4.82
N LYS A 138 -27.47 28.95 -4.09
CA LYS A 138 -27.48 28.11 -2.88
C LYS A 138 -27.13 26.64 -3.13
N GLN A 139 -27.12 26.16 -4.38
CA GLN A 139 -26.72 24.80 -4.73
C GLN A 139 -25.21 24.70 -5.03
N VAL A 140 -24.49 25.82 -5.00
CA VAL A 140 -23.07 25.88 -5.29
C VAL A 140 -22.29 25.64 -4.00
N LEU A 141 -22.14 24.36 -3.66
CA LEU A 141 -21.32 23.88 -2.56
C LEU A 141 -19.89 23.59 -3.05
N ARG A 142 -18.96 23.39 -2.13
CA ARG A 142 -17.62 22.90 -2.48
C ARG A 142 -17.72 21.47 -3.03
N GLU A 143 -17.31 21.27 -4.27
CA GLU A 143 -17.27 19.94 -4.85
C GLU A 143 -16.09 19.15 -4.29
N ALA A 144 -16.40 18.03 -3.65
CA ALA A 144 -15.43 16.97 -3.45
C ALA A 144 -15.26 16.22 -4.77
N PRO A 145 -14.04 15.78 -5.13
CA PRO A 145 -13.86 14.92 -6.31
C PRO A 145 -14.81 13.72 -6.16
N ALA A 146 -15.75 13.60 -7.09
CA ALA A 146 -16.65 12.46 -7.13
C ALA A 146 -15.79 11.19 -7.16
N ARG A 147 -16.00 10.30 -6.18
CA ARG A 147 -15.48 8.94 -6.26
C ARG A 147 -16.03 8.38 -7.56
N ALA A 148 -15.14 7.92 -8.45
CA ALA A 148 -15.58 7.33 -9.71
C ALA A 148 -16.70 6.33 -9.40
N PRO A 149 -17.85 6.38 -10.11
CA PRO A 149 -18.91 5.42 -9.85
C PRO A 149 -18.29 4.02 -9.98
N ASP A 150 -18.36 3.26 -8.89
CA ASP A 150 -17.98 1.85 -8.87
C ASP A 150 -18.91 1.13 -9.86
N SER A 151 -18.46 1.04 -11.11
CA SER A 151 -19.18 0.43 -12.22
C SER A 151 -18.96 -1.08 -12.22
N THR A 152 -19.30 -1.69 -11.09
CA THR A 152 -19.71 -3.09 -10.95
C THR A 152 -20.44 -3.13 -9.62
N GLY A 153 -21.67 -3.64 -9.56
CA GLY A 153 -22.25 -4.06 -8.28
C GLY A 153 -21.19 -4.89 -7.57
N GLY A 154 -20.62 -4.33 -6.49
CA GLY A 154 -19.33 -4.74 -5.97
C GLY A 154 -19.39 -6.21 -5.59
N LEU A 155 -18.53 -7.02 -6.20
CA LEU A 155 -18.29 -8.35 -5.66
C LEU A 155 -17.67 -8.13 -4.27
N GLU A 156 -18.40 -8.56 -3.24
CA GLU A 156 -17.92 -8.56 -1.88
C GLU A 156 -17.43 -9.95 -1.51
N VAL A 157 -16.29 -10.02 -0.83
CA VAL A 157 -15.81 -11.24 -0.18
C VAL A 157 -15.80 -10.95 1.32
N LEU A 158 -16.52 -11.74 2.12
CA LEU A 158 -16.79 -11.48 3.55
C LEU A 158 -17.20 -10.02 3.87
N GLY A 159 -18.06 -9.42 3.03
CA GLY A 159 -18.54 -8.05 3.23
C GLY A 159 -17.44 -6.99 3.07
N VAL A 160 -16.36 -7.30 2.34
CA VAL A 160 -15.35 -6.32 1.90
C VAL A 160 -15.48 -6.12 0.39
N PRO A 161 -15.77 -4.89 -0.08
CA PRO A 161 -15.95 -4.62 -1.50
C PRO A 161 -14.62 -4.69 -2.24
N LEU A 162 -14.59 -5.47 -3.32
CA LEU A 162 -13.45 -5.56 -4.23
C LEU A 162 -13.64 -4.66 -5.44
N SER A 163 -12.72 -3.73 -5.66
CA SER A 163 -12.68 -2.95 -6.89
C SER A 163 -11.88 -3.69 -7.96
N ASN A 164 -12.36 -3.69 -9.19
CA ASN A 164 -11.74 -4.42 -10.31
C ASN A 164 -11.43 -5.89 -9.97
N PRO A 165 -12.41 -6.70 -9.53
CA PRO A 165 -12.17 -8.08 -9.06
C PRO A 165 -11.52 -8.97 -10.13
N LYS A 166 -11.82 -8.72 -11.41
CA LYS A 166 -11.26 -9.44 -12.58
C LYS A 166 -9.84 -9.02 -12.96
N ARG A 167 -9.22 -8.09 -12.22
CA ARG A 167 -7.85 -7.66 -12.49
C ARG A 167 -6.90 -8.83 -12.32
N LEU A 168 -6.17 -9.17 -13.37
CA LEU A 168 -5.13 -10.19 -13.33
C LEU A 168 -3.95 -9.73 -12.46
N LEU A 169 -3.68 -10.46 -11.39
CA LEU A 169 -2.55 -10.25 -10.50
C LEU A 169 -1.36 -11.11 -10.90
N TRP A 170 -1.63 -12.35 -11.36
CA TRP A 170 -0.68 -13.20 -12.06
C TRP A 170 -1.23 -13.51 -13.46
N PRO A 171 -0.87 -12.71 -14.48
CA PRO A 171 -1.48 -12.80 -15.80
C PRO A 171 -1.27 -14.15 -16.50
N ASP A 172 -0.06 -14.71 -16.40
CA ASP A 172 0.29 -15.99 -17.05
C ASP A 172 -0.43 -17.18 -16.41
N ASP A 173 -0.80 -17.04 -15.13
CA ASP A 173 -1.52 -18.05 -14.35
C ASP A 173 -3.04 -17.83 -14.37
N GLY A 174 -3.52 -16.73 -14.98
CA GLY A 174 -4.94 -16.37 -15.00
C GLY A 174 -5.51 -15.94 -13.63
N ILE A 175 -4.68 -15.77 -12.60
CA ILE A 175 -5.12 -15.50 -11.23
C ILE A 175 -5.48 -14.01 -11.08
N THR A 176 -6.70 -13.76 -10.63
CA THR A 176 -7.27 -12.43 -10.46
C THR A 176 -7.18 -11.93 -9.02
N LYS A 177 -7.50 -10.63 -8.82
CA LYS A 177 -7.66 -10.04 -7.48
C LYS A 177 -8.72 -10.78 -6.65
N ARG A 178 -9.82 -11.19 -7.30
CA ARG A 178 -10.86 -11.99 -6.66
C ARG A 178 -10.29 -13.31 -6.13
N ASP A 179 -9.50 -14.01 -6.93
CA ASP A 179 -8.95 -15.31 -6.54
C ASP A 179 -8.02 -15.19 -5.34
N LEU A 180 -7.23 -14.10 -5.26
CA LEU A 180 -6.41 -13.81 -4.08
C LEU A 180 -7.27 -13.53 -2.82
N ALA A 181 -8.38 -12.80 -2.96
CA ALA A 181 -9.29 -12.54 -1.85
C ALA A 181 -9.99 -13.83 -1.36
N GLU A 182 -10.51 -14.64 -2.29
CA GLU A 182 -11.14 -15.94 -1.98
C GLU A 182 -10.13 -16.96 -1.42
N TYR A 183 -8.87 -16.90 -1.86
CA TYR A 183 -7.78 -17.67 -1.25
C TYR A 183 -7.67 -17.35 0.24
N TYR A 184 -7.53 -16.06 0.59
CA TYR A 184 -7.42 -15.66 2.00
C TYR A 184 -8.67 -15.96 2.82
N GLU A 185 -9.86 -15.87 2.22
CA GLU A 185 -11.11 -16.32 2.85
C GLU A 185 -11.03 -17.80 3.22
N LYS A 186 -10.67 -18.66 2.26
CA LYS A 186 -10.61 -20.12 2.45
C LYS A 186 -9.55 -20.56 3.45
N ILE A 187 -8.45 -19.81 3.58
CA ILE A 187 -7.33 -20.17 4.45
C ILE A 187 -7.24 -19.34 5.73
N ALA A 188 -8.24 -18.51 6.02
CA ALA A 188 -8.19 -17.52 7.11
C ALA A 188 -7.79 -18.15 8.45
N GLU A 189 -8.38 -19.30 8.79
CA GLU A 189 -8.09 -20.03 10.03
C GLU A 189 -6.62 -20.51 10.14
N TRP A 190 -5.95 -20.71 9.01
CA TRP A 190 -4.57 -21.18 8.93
C TRP A 190 -3.56 -20.03 8.93
N ILE A 191 -3.85 -18.95 8.20
CA ILE A 191 -2.93 -17.80 8.08
C ILE A 191 -3.04 -16.83 9.24
N LEU A 192 -4.23 -16.62 9.84
CA LEU A 192 -4.40 -15.64 10.92
C LEU A 192 -3.50 -15.89 12.13
N PRO A 193 -3.27 -17.13 12.61
CA PRO A 193 -2.28 -17.40 13.66
C PRO A 193 -0.86 -16.90 13.32
N GLN A 194 -0.56 -16.71 12.04
CA GLN A 194 0.75 -16.33 11.52
C GLN A 194 0.91 -14.82 11.31
N VAL A 195 -0.18 -14.08 11.08
CA VAL A 195 -0.14 -12.65 10.71
C VAL A 195 -1.01 -11.73 11.58
N ALA A 196 -1.98 -12.28 12.31
CA ALA A 196 -2.87 -11.46 13.13
C ALA A 196 -2.11 -10.74 14.23
N ASP A 197 -2.44 -9.46 14.43
CA ASP A 197 -1.82 -8.56 15.39
C ASP A 197 -0.30 -8.44 15.24
N ARG A 198 0.23 -8.67 14.03
CA ARG A 198 1.65 -8.43 13.72
C ARG A 198 1.76 -7.26 12.76
N PRO A 199 2.69 -6.31 12.99
CA PRO A 199 3.02 -5.34 11.96
C PRO A 199 3.47 -6.06 10.68
N LEU A 200 2.98 -5.59 9.54
CA LEU A 200 3.22 -6.17 8.23
C LEU A 200 3.98 -5.17 7.36
N SER A 201 5.01 -5.67 6.68
CA SER A 201 5.49 -5.05 5.44
C SER A 201 4.90 -5.79 4.26
N LEU A 202 4.48 -5.06 3.23
CA LEU A 202 3.74 -5.62 2.11
C LEU A 202 4.56 -5.51 0.82
N VAL A 203 4.55 -6.54 -0.01
CA VAL A 203 4.89 -6.38 -1.43
C VAL A 203 3.59 -6.18 -2.19
N ARG A 204 3.39 -4.97 -2.71
CA ARG A 204 2.20 -4.60 -3.45
C ARG A 204 2.49 -4.54 -4.94
N CYS A 205 1.67 -5.22 -5.74
CA CYS A 205 1.62 -5.06 -7.19
C CYS A 205 0.17 -4.78 -7.59
N PRO A 206 -0.29 -3.52 -7.47
CA PRO A 206 -1.69 -3.16 -7.70
C PRO A 206 -2.21 -3.54 -9.09
N ASP A 207 -1.32 -3.59 -10.08
CA ASP A 207 -1.60 -3.92 -11.48
C ASP A 207 -1.03 -5.29 -11.90
N GLY A 208 -0.72 -6.15 -10.93
CA GLY A 208 -0.17 -7.49 -11.14
C GLY A 208 1.36 -7.53 -11.30
N ILE A 209 1.93 -8.74 -11.27
CA ILE A 209 3.38 -8.98 -11.21
C ILE A 209 4.12 -8.61 -12.51
N GLY A 210 3.41 -8.47 -13.63
CA GLY A 210 3.97 -7.97 -14.90
C GLY A 210 4.17 -6.46 -14.93
N LYS A 211 3.82 -5.76 -13.85
CA LYS A 211 3.96 -4.31 -13.66
C LYS A 211 4.79 -4.02 -12.40
N PRO A 212 5.24 -2.78 -12.18
CA PRO A 212 6.05 -2.46 -11.01
C PRO A 212 5.38 -2.86 -9.69
N CYS A 213 6.07 -3.70 -8.95
CA CYS A 213 5.78 -4.02 -7.57
C CYS A 213 6.62 -3.13 -6.64
N PHE A 214 6.13 -2.86 -5.43
CA PHE A 214 6.89 -2.11 -4.44
C PHE A 214 6.72 -2.70 -3.04
N PHE A 215 7.80 -2.63 -2.26
CA PHE A 215 7.82 -3.00 -0.86
C PHE A 215 7.39 -1.80 -0.02
N GLN A 216 6.36 -1.96 0.79
CA GLN A 216 5.75 -0.90 1.59
C GLN A 216 5.70 -1.29 3.06
N ARG A 217 6.41 -0.54 3.91
CA ARG A 217 6.37 -0.67 5.37
C ARG A 217 5.30 0.23 5.98
N HIS A 218 5.25 1.47 5.49
CA HIS A 218 4.46 2.56 6.02
C HIS A 218 3.28 2.85 5.09
N MET A 219 2.08 2.97 5.65
CA MET A 219 0.88 3.33 4.92
C MET A 219 0.27 4.62 5.47
N LYS A 220 -0.32 5.40 4.58
CA LYS A 220 -1.03 6.62 4.95
C LYS A 220 -2.46 6.29 5.37
N HIS A 221 -3.06 7.17 6.16
CA HIS A 221 -4.45 7.08 6.57
C HIS A 221 -5.36 7.15 5.34
N ASP A 222 -5.93 5.99 4.98
CA ASP A 222 -7.05 5.72 4.07
C ASP A 222 -6.98 4.22 3.72
N LEU A 223 -7.11 3.39 4.75
CA LEU A 223 -6.98 1.94 4.64
C LEU A 223 -8.34 1.29 4.34
N PRO A 224 -8.39 0.24 3.50
CA PRO A 224 -9.59 -0.58 3.37
C PRO A 224 -10.07 -1.11 4.73
N ALA A 225 -11.38 -1.34 4.82
CA ALA A 225 -11.98 -1.92 6.01
C ALA A 225 -11.26 -3.22 6.44
N GLY A 226 -11.05 -3.37 7.75
CA GLY A 226 -10.38 -4.52 8.36
C GLY A 226 -8.86 -4.38 8.51
N ILE A 227 -8.21 -3.47 7.79
CA ILE A 227 -6.79 -3.16 7.99
C ILE A 227 -6.65 -2.10 9.09
N GLN A 228 -5.80 -2.38 10.06
CA GLN A 228 -5.49 -1.48 11.17
C GLN A 228 -4.15 -0.76 10.93
N ALA A 229 -3.99 0.39 11.56
CA ALA A 229 -2.75 1.17 11.56
C ALA A 229 -2.15 1.23 12.97
N ILE A 230 -0.83 1.25 13.07
CA ILE A 230 -0.10 1.47 14.31
C ILE A 230 1.19 2.26 14.06
N ASP A 231 1.42 3.28 14.87
CA ASP A 231 2.67 4.04 14.89
C ASP A 231 3.66 3.35 15.84
N LEU A 232 4.80 2.91 15.30
CA LEU A 232 5.82 2.12 16.02
C LEU A 232 7.20 2.79 16.05
N ASP A 233 7.26 3.96 15.41
CA ASP A 233 8.45 4.79 15.28
C ASP A 233 8.16 6.10 16.03
N ASP A 234 9.17 6.63 16.74
CA ASP A 234 9.07 7.88 17.49
C ASP A 234 9.15 9.12 16.57
N ASP A 235 9.46 8.91 15.29
CA ASP A 235 9.51 9.93 14.26
C ASP A 235 8.13 10.03 13.55
N ASP A 236 7.80 11.16 12.93
CA ASP A 236 6.57 11.43 12.12
C ASP A 236 6.40 10.50 10.87
N GLU A 237 6.98 9.32 10.88
CA GLU A 237 6.85 8.26 9.88
C GLU A 237 5.40 7.74 9.83
N PRO A 238 4.86 7.42 8.63
CA PRO A 238 3.50 6.88 8.55
C PRO A 238 3.37 5.51 9.21
N ALA A 239 2.18 5.20 9.72
CA ALA A 239 1.88 3.96 10.44
C ALA A 239 2.27 2.67 9.68
N TYR A 240 2.71 1.66 10.44
CA TYR A 240 2.67 0.27 9.99
C TYR A 240 1.22 -0.22 9.93
N VAL A 241 0.98 -1.29 9.17
CA VAL A 241 -0.35 -1.92 9.12
C VAL A 241 -0.34 -3.31 9.71
N TYR A 242 -1.49 -3.73 10.23
CA TYR A 242 -1.73 -5.09 10.69
C TYR A 242 -3.20 -5.48 10.47
N VAL A 243 -3.50 -6.77 10.61
CA VAL A 243 -4.85 -7.32 10.49
C VAL A 243 -5.20 -8.13 11.73
N ARG A 244 -6.49 -8.33 11.99
CA ARG A 244 -6.98 -9.16 13.11
C ARG A 244 -7.81 -10.35 12.65
N ASP A 245 -8.45 -10.23 11.50
CA ASP A 245 -9.45 -11.17 11.01
C ASP A 245 -9.36 -11.35 9.49
N ALA A 246 -10.22 -12.21 8.97
CA ALA A 246 -10.29 -12.52 7.54
C ALA A 246 -10.64 -11.30 6.67
N ARG A 247 -11.43 -10.35 7.19
CA ARG A 247 -11.79 -9.12 6.47
C ARG A 247 -10.55 -8.26 6.24
N GLY A 248 -9.67 -8.16 7.24
CA GLY A 248 -8.36 -7.51 7.08
C GLY A 248 -7.51 -8.13 5.98
N LEU A 249 -7.46 -9.47 5.87
CA LEU A 249 -6.73 -10.16 4.79
C LEU A 249 -7.30 -9.84 3.40
N ILE A 250 -8.63 -9.82 3.27
CA ILE A 250 -9.30 -9.44 2.03
C ILE A 250 -9.05 -7.96 1.70
N GLY A 251 -9.00 -7.10 2.72
CA GLY A 251 -8.56 -5.71 2.58
C GLY A 251 -7.15 -5.60 2.01
N LEU A 252 -6.21 -6.46 2.45
CA LEU A 252 -4.85 -6.52 1.92
C LEU A 252 -4.84 -6.96 0.44
N ALA A 253 -5.66 -7.96 0.07
CA ALA A 253 -5.84 -8.36 -1.33
C ALA A 253 -6.41 -7.22 -2.20
N GLN A 254 -7.38 -6.47 -1.66
CA GLN A 254 -8.02 -5.34 -2.34
C GLN A 254 -7.01 -4.25 -2.76
N ILE A 255 -5.98 -4.00 -1.95
CA ILE A 255 -4.90 -3.05 -2.24
C ILE A 255 -3.73 -3.67 -3.03
N GLY A 256 -3.87 -4.92 -3.47
CA GLY A 256 -2.89 -5.64 -4.27
C GLY A 256 -1.65 -6.08 -3.49
N ALA A 257 -1.78 -6.35 -2.18
CA ALA A 257 -0.70 -6.91 -1.37
C ALA A 257 -0.58 -8.41 -1.63
N LEU A 258 0.43 -8.80 -2.40
CA LEU A 258 0.65 -10.18 -2.83
C LEU A 258 1.61 -10.92 -1.90
N GLU A 259 2.51 -10.20 -1.23
CA GLU A 259 3.34 -10.79 -0.17
C GLU A 259 3.12 -10.07 1.15
N LEU A 260 2.89 -10.86 2.21
CA LEU A 260 2.77 -10.42 3.58
C LEU A 260 4.06 -10.79 4.32
N HIS A 261 4.80 -9.79 4.77
CA HIS A 261 6.03 -9.98 5.54
C HIS A 261 5.79 -9.56 6.98
N ALA A 262 5.72 -10.52 7.89
CA ALA A 262 5.36 -10.29 9.28
C ALA A 262 6.60 -10.01 10.14
N TRP A 263 6.42 -9.13 11.12
CA TRP A 263 7.36 -8.95 12.22
C TRP A 263 7.43 -10.19 13.11
N GLY A 264 8.57 -10.37 13.78
CA GLY A 264 8.77 -11.40 14.79
C GLY A 264 8.12 -11.10 16.16
N ALA A 265 7.38 -9.99 16.28
CA ALA A 265 6.62 -9.60 17.47
C ALA A 265 5.20 -9.15 17.10
N LYS A 266 4.36 -8.93 18.11
CA LYS A 266 2.98 -8.45 17.97
C LYS A 266 2.87 -6.96 18.28
N VAL A 267 1.81 -6.32 17.79
CA VAL A 267 1.51 -4.89 18.05
C VAL A 267 1.30 -4.57 19.52
N ALA A 268 0.88 -5.54 20.33
CA ALA A 268 0.65 -5.35 21.77
C ALA A 268 1.96 -5.16 22.56
N ASP A 269 3.06 -5.77 22.09
CA ASP A 269 4.39 -5.62 22.66
C ASP A 269 5.44 -5.78 21.54
N PRO A 270 5.72 -4.71 20.77
CA PRO A 270 6.59 -4.75 19.60
C PRO A 270 8.07 -5.03 19.93
N ASP A 271 8.45 -4.89 21.20
CA ASP A 271 9.82 -5.07 21.70
C ASP A 271 10.05 -6.48 22.29
N ALA A 272 8.99 -7.28 22.38
CA ALA A 272 9.03 -8.67 22.82
C ALA A 272 8.89 -9.66 21.64
N PRO A 273 10.01 -10.10 21.01
CA PRO A 273 9.96 -11.12 19.97
C PRO A 273 9.37 -12.44 20.51
N ASP A 274 8.49 -13.05 19.71
CA ASP A 274 7.86 -14.34 20.00
C ASP A 274 8.21 -15.44 18.98
N ARG A 275 9.09 -15.11 18.04
CA ARG A 275 9.67 -16.05 17.09
C ARG A 275 11.06 -15.60 16.63
N MET A 276 11.91 -16.57 16.36
CA MET A 276 13.17 -16.40 15.64
C MET A 276 13.05 -17.09 14.27
N VAL A 277 13.67 -16.51 13.24
CA VAL A 277 13.69 -17.04 11.87
C VAL A 277 15.13 -17.15 11.38
N LEU A 278 15.50 -18.34 10.89
CA LEU A 278 16.67 -18.53 10.03
C LEU A 278 16.16 -18.70 8.60
N ASP A 279 16.55 -17.78 7.72
CA ASP A 279 16.20 -17.80 6.30
C ASP A 279 17.35 -18.41 5.51
N LEU A 280 17.11 -19.58 4.94
CA LEU A 280 18.09 -20.38 4.22
C LEU A 280 18.00 -19.99 2.76
N ASP A 281 18.90 -19.12 2.33
CA ASP A 281 18.87 -18.44 1.02
C ASP A 281 19.95 -19.03 0.09
N PRO A 282 19.63 -20.07 -0.70
CA PRO A 282 20.56 -20.65 -1.66
C PRO A 282 20.90 -19.66 -2.77
N ALA A 283 22.18 -19.63 -3.18
CA ALA A 283 22.56 -18.99 -4.43
C ALA A 283 21.88 -19.64 -5.64
N GLU A 284 21.85 -18.92 -6.76
CA GLU A 284 21.08 -19.37 -7.94
C GLU A 284 21.60 -20.66 -8.55
N ASP A 285 22.88 -20.98 -8.32
CA ASP A 285 23.58 -22.16 -8.81
C ASP A 285 23.52 -23.35 -7.83
N VAL A 286 22.81 -23.24 -6.70
CA VAL A 286 22.64 -24.33 -5.74
C VAL A 286 21.41 -25.19 -6.12
N PRO A 287 21.58 -26.50 -6.36
CA PRO A 287 20.46 -27.40 -6.65
C PRO A 287 19.51 -27.55 -5.46
N TRP A 288 18.21 -27.74 -5.73
CA TRP A 288 17.20 -27.90 -4.67
C TRP A 288 17.46 -29.11 -3.77
N ASP A 289 17.94 -30.22 -4.33
CA ASP A 289 18.25 -31.42 -3.54
C ASP A 289 19.30 -31.13 -2.46
N MET A 290 20.31 -30.32 -2.80
CA MET A 290 21.31 -29.85 -1.84
C MET A 290 20.72 -28.97 -0.73
N VAL A 291 19.59 -28.29 -0.96
CA VAL A 291 18.93 -27.46 0.07
C VAL A 291 18.14 -28.33 1.05
N LYS A 292 17.45 -29.37 0.56
CA LYS A 292 16.58 -30.22 1.41
C LYS A 292 17.30 -31.33 2.16
N GLU A 293 18.49 -31.75 1.69
CA GLU A 293 19.26 -32.85 2.31
C GLU A 293 20.11 -32.43 3.52
N GLN A 294 20.14 -31.14 3.87
CA GLN A 294 20.97 -30.63 4.96
C GLN A 294 20.36 -30.91 6.35
N PRO A 295 21.19 -31.03 7.41
CA PRO A 295 20.77 -31.41 8.77
C PRO A 295 20.08 -30.27 9.56
N TRP A 296 19.21 -29.48 8.92
CA TRP A 296 18.53 -28.31 9.49
C TRP A 296 17.80 -28.53 10.83
N PRO A 297 17.07 -29.64 11.07
CA PRO A 297 16.29 -29.79 12.30
C PRO A 297 17.10 -30.20 13.53
N CYS A 298 18.37 -30.63 13.38
CA CYS A 298 19.15 -31.23 14.45
C CYS A 298 20.65 -30.93 14.36
N ALA A 299 21.07 -29.77 13.85
CA ALA A 299 22.46 -29.36 14.01
C ALA A 299 22.85 -29.38 15.50
N SER A 300 24.08 -29.81 15.79
CA SER A 300 24.66 -29.85 17.15
C SER A 300 24.45 -28.56 17.96
N ALA A 301 24.27 -27.45 17.25
CA ALA A 301 24.04 -26.10 17.71
C ALA A 301 22.76 -25.90 18.55
N TRP A 302 21.72 -26.71 18.31
CA TRP A 302 20.43 -26.51 18.98
C TRP A 302 20.44 -27.12 20.38
N PRO A 303 19.99 -26.37 21.42
CA PRO A 303 19.63 -26.98 22.69
C PRO A 303 18.60 -28.10 22.46
N SER A 304 18.74 -29.24 23.14
CA SER A 304 17.88 -30.42 22.95
C SER A 304 16.39 -30.16 23.20
N SER A 305 16.06 -29.13 23.98
CA SER A 305 14.70 -28.67 24.25
C SER A 305 14.12 -27.75 23.17
N THR A 306 14.90 -27.39 22.14
CA THR A 306 14.46 -26.45 21.11
C THR A 306 13.50 -27.12 20.16
N SER A 307 12.34 -26.49 20.00
CA SER A 307 11.38 -26.83 18.98
C SER A 307 11.62 -25.98 17.75
N THR A 308 11.73 -26.64 16.59
CA THR A 308 11.84 -25.97 15.29
C THR A 308 10.64 -26.31 14.41
N ALA A 309 10.25 -25.36 13.57
CA ALA A 309 9.20 -25.48 12.59
C ALA A 309 9.77 -25.11 11.20
N LEU A 310 9.29 -25.78 10.15
CA LEU A 310 9.80 -25.63 8.79
C LEU A 310 8.74 -25.05 7.87
N LYS A 311 9.14 -24.19 6.93
CA LYS A 311 8.32 -23.86 5.77
C LYS A 311 9.16 -23.65 4.52
N THR A 312 8.56 -23.93 3.36
CA THR A 312 9.08 -23.36 2.11
C THR A 312 8.92 -21.84 2.13
N THR A 313 9.80 -21.13 1.43
CA THR A 313 9.63 -19.69 1.23
C THR A 313 8.67 -19.36 0.08
N GLY A 314 8.28 -20.34 -0.74
CA GLY A 314 7.73 -20.11 -2.08
C GLY A 314 8.76 -19.46 -3.02
N GLY A 315 10.03 -19.38 -2.61
CA GLY A 315 11.11 -18.79 -3.37
C GLY A 315 12.09 -19.86 -3.82
N LYS A 316 13.35 -19.72 -3.41
CA LYS A 316 14.39 -20.74 -3.64
C LYS A 316 14.73 -21.51 -2.37
N GLY A 317 14.44 -20.92 -1.21
CA GLY A 317 14.93 -21.34 0.09
C GLY A 317 13.88 -21.89 1.05
N LEU A 318 14.33 -22.11 2.28
CA LEU A 318 13.54 -22.59 3.42
C LEU A 318 13.60 -21.58 4.57
N HIS A 319 12.55 -21.47 5.36
CA HIS A 319 12.66 -20.84 6.68
C HIS A 319 12.58 -21.91 7.76
N VAL A 320 13.53 -21.86 8.69
CA VAL A 320 13.44 -22.54 9.98
C VAL A 320 12.99 -21.52 11.01
N VAL A 321 11.86 -21.80 11.65
CA VAL A 321 11.21 -20.91 12.61
C VAL A 321 11.26 -21.53 13.99
N VAL A 322 11.71 -20.76 14.98
CA VAL A 322 11.72 -21.17 16.40
C VAL A 322 10.69 -20.34 17.13
N PRO A 323 9.56 -20.93 17.58
CA PRO A 323 8.59 -20.22 18.40
C PRO A 323 9.16 -19.99 19.80
N MET A 324 8.90 -18.81 20.36
CA MET A 324 9.45 -18.36 21.63
C MET A 324 8.35 -17.83 22.54
N THR A 325 8.59 -17.83 23.85
CA THR A 325 7.71 -17.12 24.79
C THR A 325 8.06 -15.64 24.75
N ALA A 326 7.10 -14.80 24.35
CA ALA A 326 7.28 -13.35 24.31
C ALA A 326 7.77 -12.79 25.65
N GLY A 327 8.64 -11.79 25.60
CA GLY A 327 9.14 -11.06 26.76
C GLY A 327 10.26 -11.77 27.54
N ARG A 328 10.65 -12.99 27.16
CA ARG A 328 11.78 -13.70 27.78
C ARG A 328 13.15 -13.31 27.22
N GLN A 329 13.18 -12.80 25.99
CA GLN A 329 14.40 -12.37 25.31
C GLN A 329 14.15 -11.05 24.59
N SER A 330 15.16 -10.20 24.58
CA SER A 330 15.21 -9.00 23.75
C SER A 330 15.56 -9.33 22.29
N TRP A 331 15.24 -8.41 21.38
CA TRP A 331 15.67 -8.51 19.97
C TRP A 331 17.18 -8.72 19.80
N ALA A 332 17.99 -8.05 20.62
CA ALA A 332 19.45 -8.17 20.56
C ALA A 332 19.92 -9.59 20.91
N GLU A 333 19.33 -10.21 21.95
CA GLU A 333 19.63 -11.58 22.36
C GLU A 333 19.19 -12.60 21.31
N VAL A 334 17.97 -12.45 20.77
CA VAL A 334 17.47 -13.34 19.71
C VAL A 334 18.37 -13.28 18.47
N LYS A 335 18.74 -12.07 18.02
CA LYS A 335 19.64 -11.91 16.88
C LYS A 335 21.03 -12.46 17.14
N ALA A 336 21.57 -12.24 18.34
CA ALA A 336 22.89 -12.77 18.70
C ALA A 336 22.90 -14.29 18.70
N PHE A 337 21.84 -14.92 19.22
CA PHE A 337 21.66 -16.37 19.19
C PHE A 337 21.53 -16.90 17.76
N ALA A 338 20.64 -16.31 16.94
CA ALA A 338 20.49 -16.67 15.53
C ALA A 338 21.80 -16.60 14.74
N ARG A 339 22.60 -15.54 14.99
CA ARG A 339 23.94 -15.38 14.41
C ARG A 339 24.91 -16.46 14.87
N GLY A 340 24.84 -16.87 16.14
CA GLY A 340 25.63 -17.97 16.68
C GLY A 340 25.35 -19.29 15.95
N ILE A 341 24.07 -19.61 15.75
CA ILE A 341 23.66 -20.78 14.97
C ILE A 341 24.18 -20.69 13.53
N ALA A 342 23.98 -19.55 12.85
CA ALA A 342 24.45 -19.36 11.47
C ALA A 342 25.97 -19.58 11.33
N ARG A 343 26.76 -19.10 12.30
CA ARG A 343 28.21 -19.30 12.35
C ARG A 343 28.62 -20.74 12.59
N GLU A 344 27.88 -21.47 13.43
CA GLU A 344 28.18 -22.88 13.66
C GLU A 344 27.94 -23.71 12.39
N PHE A 345 26.84 -23.45 11.67
CA PHE A 345 26.59 -24.08 10.37
C PHE A 345 27.69 -23.77 9.35
N SER A 346 28.07 -22.50 9.19
CA SER A 346 29.12 -22.12 8.24
C SER A 346 30.52 -22.60 8.64
N ALA A 347 30.79 -22.82 9.93
CA ALA A 347 32.04 -23.40 10.40
C ALA A 347 32.08 -24.93 10.26
N ALA A 348 30.95 -25.61 10.47
CA ALA A 348 30.85 -27.06 10.39
C ALA A 348 30.88 -27.56 8.93
N ASP A 349 30.27 -26.81 8.01
CA ASP A 349 30.28 -27.11 6.58
C ASP A 349 30.46 -25.81 5.75
N PRO A 350 31.70 -25.31 5.67
CA PRO A 350 32.02 -24.09 4.93
C PRO A 350 31.93 -24.28 3.41
N GLU A 351 31.85 -25.51 2.90
CA GLU A 351 31.70 -25.76 1.47
C GLU A 351 30.29 -25.43 1.01
N HIS A 352 29.27 -25.77 1.81
CA HIS A 352 27.86 -25.55 1.46
C HIS A 352 27.24 -24.32 2.14
N PHE A 353 27.79 -23.82 3.24
CA PHE A 353 27.19 -22.70 3.99
C PHE A 353 28.06 -21.45 4.07
N VAL A 354 27.36 -20.33 4.26
CA VAL A 354 27.97 -19.03 4.54
C VAL A 354 27.06 -18.21 5.46
N ASP A 355 27.63 -17.46 6.39
CA ASP A 355 26.92 -16.61 7.35
C ASP A 355 27.10 -15.11 7.07
N VAL A 356 27.73 -14.76 5.94
CA VAL A 356 27.95 -13.37 5.50
C VAL A 356 27.07 -13.01 4.31
N ALA A 357 26.41 -11.86 4.41
CA ALA A 357 25.43 -11.42 3.43
C ALA A 357 26.01 -11.05 2.04
N ALA A 358 27.33 -10.93 1.89
CA ALA A 358 27.93 -10.47 0.63
C ALA A 358 27.71 -11.50 -0.51
N LYS A 359 26.93 -11.12 -1.55
CA LYS A 359 26.54 -12.01 -2.66
C LYS A 359 27.71 -12.76 -3.34
N HIS A 360 28.85 -12.10 -3.51
CA HIS A 360 30.02 -12.73 -4.14
C HIS A 360 30.61 -13.90 -3.33
N LYS A 361 30.34 -13.96 -2.02
CA LYS A 361 30.76 -15.06 -1.14
C LYS A 361 29.76 -16.23 -1.09
N ARG A 362 28.60 -16.08 -1.75
CA ARG A 362 27.51 -17.07 -1.70
C ARG A 362 27.50 -18.04 -2.89
N ARG A 363 28.34 -17.84 -3.90
CA ARG A 363 28.34 -18.68 -5.11
C ARG A 363 28.49 -20.16 -4.74
N GLY A 364 27.56 -21.00 -5.18
CA GLY A 364 27.50 -22.43 -4.85
C GLY A 364 27.16 -22.75 -3.40
N LYS A 365 26.71 -21.77 -2.60
CA LYS A 365 26.45 -21.92 -1.16
C LYS A 365 25.06 -21.44 -0.75
N ILE A 366 24.63 -21.93 0.40
CA ILE A 366 23.41 -21.52 1.09
C ILE A 366 23.79 -20.48 2.15
N TYR A 367 23.24 -19.28 2.02
CA TYR A 367 23.39 -18.25 3.03
C TYR A 367 22.41 -18.51 4.18
N VAL A 368 22.95 -18.65 5.39
CA VAL A 368 22.15 -18.78 6.61
C VAL A 368 21.83 -17.38 7.15
N ASP A 369 20.73 -16.80 6.67
CA ASP A 369 20.33 -15.44 6.99
C ASP A 369 19.70 -15.33 8.38
N TYR A 370 20.45 -14.76 9.31
CA TYR A 370 20.00 -14.43 10.65
C TYR A 370 19.46 -12.98 10.77
N LEU A 371 19.51 -12.17 9.71
CA LEU A 371 19.16 -10.74 9.76
C LEU A 371 17.65 -10.48 9.86
N ARG A 372 16.83 -11.53 9.81
CA ARG A 372 15.37 -11.47 10.01
C ARG A 372 14.96 -11.23 11.45
N ASN A 373 15.92 -11.18 12.37
CA ASN A 373 15.72 -11.15 13.83
C ASN A 373 16.04 -9.78 14.46
N ASP A 374 15.97 -8.69 13.68
CA ASP A 374 15.94 -7.32 14.21
C ASP A 374 14.50 -6.84 14.43
N ARG A 375 14.30 -5.86 15.32
CA ARG A 375 12.98 -5.27 15.65
C ARG A 375 12.10 -5.00 14.43
N LYS A 376 12.62 -4.27 13.44
CA LYS A 376 11.89 -3.86 12.23
C LYS A 376 12.04 -4.84 11.06
N ALA A 377 12.76 -5.94 11.26
CA ALA A 377 12.96 -6.93 10.21
C ALA A 377 11.72 -7.80 10.05
N THR A 378 11.51 -8.26 8.82
CA THR A 378 10.37 -9.07 8.47
C THR A 378 10.78 -10.27 7.66
N SER A 379 9.94 -11.30 7.72
CA SER A 379 10.07 -12.51 6.92
C SER A 379 8.71 -12.82 6.29
N VAL A 380 8.71 -13.41 5.08
CA VAL A 380 7.45 -13.78 4.42
C VAL A 380 6.65 -14.72 5.32
N ALA A 381 5.41 -14.35 5.59
CA ALA A 381 4.53 -15.08 6.48
C ALA A 381 4.21 -16.47 5.90
N ALA A 382 3.98 -17.43 6.80
CA ALA A 382 3.40 -18.70 6.42
C ALA A 382 2.04 -18.46 5.72
N TYR A 383 1.79 -19.21 4.65
CA TYR A 383 0.67 -19.10 3.73
C TYR A 383 0.58 -17.80 2.92
N SER A 384 1.55 -16.89 3.01
CA SER A 384 1.62 -15.76 2.08
C SER A 384 2.00 -16.25 0.67
N PRO A 385 1.32 -15.76 -0.39
CA PRO A 385 1.79 -15.92 -1.75
C PRO A 385 3.07 -15.12 -2.00
N ARG A 386 3.69 -15.40 -3.15
CA ARG A 386 4.88 -14.72 -3.67
C ARG A 386 4.56 -13.97 -4.97
N ALA A 387 5.08 -12.76 -5.11
CA ALA A 387 4.91 -11.92 -6.29
C ALA A 387 5.83 -12.37 -7.43
N ARG A 388 5.62 -13.59 -7.92
CA ARG A 388 6.38 -14.25 -9.00
C ARG A 388 5.46 -15.17 -9.81
N PRO A 389 5.84 -15.56 -11.04
CA PRO A 389 5.07 -16.53 -11.85
C PRO A 389 4.75 -17.81 -11.08
N GLY A 390 3.59 -18.41 -11.33
CA GLY A 390 3.09 -19.59 -10.63
C GLY A 390 2.46 -19.30 -9.27
N ALA A 391 2.44 -18.04 -8.83
CA ALA A 391 1.84 -17.59 -7.58
C ALA A 391 2.17 -18.46 -6.36
N SER A 392 3.42 -18.95 -6.32
CA SER A 392 3.88 -19.88 -5.31
C SER A 392 3.67 -19.34 -3.88
N VAL A 393 3.48 -20.24 -2.92
CA VAL A 393 3.13 -19.91 -1.54
C VAL A 393 4.23 -20.37 -0.57
N SER A 394 4.45 -19.58 0.48
CA SER A 394 5.31 -19.94 1.60
C SER A 394 4.61 -20.93 2.54
N VAL A 395 4.79 -22.23 2.37
CA VAL A 395 3.96 -23.26 3.03
C VAL A 395 4.64 -23.94 4.21
N PRO A 396 4.04 -23.94 5.42
CA PRO A 396 4.41 -24.80 6.55
C PRO A 396 4.43 -26.29 6.22
N LEU A 397 5.51 -26.96 6.63
CA LEU A 397 5.76 -28.37 6.41
C LEU A 397 6.07 -29.08 7.73
N ARG A 398 5.74 -30.36 7.80
CA ARG A 398 6.39 -31.33 8.68
C ARG A 398 7.78 -31.61 8.12
N TRP A 399 8.70 -32.00 8.99
CA TRP A 399 10.10 -32.22 8.60
C TRP A 399 10.28 -33.40 7.64
N ASP A 400 9.46 -34.45 7.78
CA ASP A 400 9.45 -35.62 6.91
C ASP A 400 8.87 -35.35 5.51
N GLU A 401 7.99 -34.35 5.36
CA GLU A 401 7.46 -33.92 4.04
C GLU A 401 8.56 -33.34 3.14
N LEU A 402 9.64 -32.78 3.71
CA LEU A 402 10.64 -32.02 2.97
C LEU A 402 11.36 -32.86 1.91
N ALA A 403 11.72 -34.11 2.22
CA ALA A 403 12.44 -34.99 1.31
C ALA A 403 11.65 -35.28 0.01
N GLY A 404 10.32 -35.31 0.12
CA GLY A 404 9.41 -35.57 -1.00
C GLY A 404 9.18 -34.38 -1.93
N LEU A 405 9.64 -33.17 -1.58
CA LEU A 405 9.46 -32.00 -2.44
C LEU A 405 10.49 -31.98 -3.57
N THR A 406 10.00 -31.82 -4.80
CA THR A 406 10.82 -31.71 -6.02
C THR A 406 11.23 -30.28 -6.35
N THR A 407 10.59 -29.28 -5.73
CA THR A 407 10.87 -27.86 -5.95
C THR A 407 10.57 -27.03 -4.68
N PRO A 408 11.30 -25.93 -4.42
CA PRO A 408 10.96 -25.00 -3.32
C PRO A 408 9.63 -24.25 -3.54
N GLN A 409 9.10 -24.27 -4.76
CA GLN A 409 7.83 -23.65 -5.17
C GLN A 409 6.71 -24.68 -5.31
N ALA A 410 6.72 -25.71 -4.44
CA ALA A 410 5.83 -26.88 -4.55
C ALA A 410 4.32 -26.57 -4.41
N TYR A 411 3.96 -25.37 -3.98
CA TYR A 411 2.58 -24.99 -3.72
C TYR A 411 2.29 -23.60 -4.28
N ASP A 412 1.12 -23.45 -4.86
CA ASP A 412 0.46 -22.23 -5.33
C ASP A 412 -0.83 -21.99 -4.51
N LEU A 413 -1.66 -21.02 -4.90
CA LEU A 413 -2.90 -20.71 -4.18
C LEU A 413 -3.85 -21.91 -4.14
N GLU A 414 -4.09 -22.57 -5.28
CA GLU A 414 -5.08 -23.64 -5.42
C GLU A 414 -4.63 -24.91 -4.68
N SER A 415 -3.41 -25.37 -4.94
CA SER A 415 -2.81 -26.54 -4.33
C SER A 415 -2.63 -26.37 -2.81
N THR A 416 -2.38 -25.15 -2.32
CA THR A 416 -2.36 -24.85 -0.88
C THR A 416 -3.74 -25.08 -0.26
N VAL A 417 -4.81 -24.55 -0.85
CA VAL A 417 -6.19 -24.80 -0.36
C VAL A 417 -6.51 -26.28 -0.39
N ALA A 418 -6.18 -26.98 -1.48
CA ALA A 418 -6.41 -28.42 -1.61
C ALA A 418 -5.61 -29.25 -0.59
N ARG A 419 -4.39 -28.83 -0.24
CA ARG A 419 -3.58 -29.46 0.81
C ARG A 419 -4.21 -29.24 2.19
N LEU A 420 -4.56 -28.00 2.53
CA LEU A 420 -5.11 -27.65 3.84
C LEU A 420 -6.41 -28.40 4.14
N ALA A 421 -7.26 -28.60 3.13
CA ALA A 421 -8.49 -29.40 3.25
C ALA A 421 -8.24 -30.88 3.62
N LYS A 422 -7.04 -31.41 3.36
CA LYS A 422 -6.66 -32.81 3.67
C LYS A 422 -5.90 -32.95 4.99
N LEU A 423 -5.38 -31.85 5.55
CA LEU A 423 -4.61 -31.89 6.78
C LEU A 423 -5.55 -32.03 7.98
N ARG A 424 -5.23 -32.97 8.87
CA ARG A 424 -5.95 -33.15 10.15
C ARG A 424 -5.52 -32.14 11.21
N SER A 425 -4.28 -31.64 11.11
CA SER A 425 -3.66 -30.71 12.06
C SER A 425 -2.64 -29.82 11.35
N ASP A 426 -2.38 -28.66 11.95
CA ASP A 426 -1.30 -27.76 11.52
C ASP A 426 0.07 -28.44 11.67
N PRO A 427 0.89 -28.51 10.60
CA PRO A 427 2.26 -29.01 10.66
C PRO A 427 3.12 -28.38 11.76
N TRP A 428 2.81 -27.15 12.19
CA TRP A 428 3.53 -26.46 13.26
C TRP A 428 2.98 -26.70 14.67
N ARG A 429 1.88 -27.46 14.82
CA ARG A 429 1.41 -27.95 16.14
C ARG A 429 2.27 -29.11 16.64
N GLU A 430 2.63 -30.04 15.75
CA GLU A 430 3.47 -31.20 16.05
C GLU A 430 4.94 -30.83 15.86
N ARG A 431 5.43 -30.04 16.80
CA ARG A 431 6.80 -29.56 16.86
C ARG A 431 7.80 -30.70 17.04
N ARG A 432 8.86 -30.76 16.23
CA ARG A 432 9.96 -31.72 16.42
C ARG A 432 10.89 -31.19 17.51
N ALA A 433 11.04 -31.93 18.60
CA ALA A 433 12.16 -31.74 19.53
C ALA A 433 13.44 -32.25 18.87
N CYS A 434 14.56 -31.55 19.06
CA CYS A 434 15.87 -31.99 18.57
C CYS A 434 16.28 -33.29 19.29
N ALA A 435 15.91 -34.45 18.75
CA ALA A 435 16.42 -35.73 19.24
C ALA A 435 17.87 -35.88 18.78
N ARG A 436 18.82 -35.84 19.72
CA ARG A 436 20.22 -36.20 19.44
C ARG A 436 20.28 -37.70 19.10
N PRO A 437 21.05 -38.13 18.09
CA PRO A 437 21.40 -39.53 17.99
C PRO A 437 22.15 -39.94 19.27
N SER A 438 21.81 -41.10 19.82
CA SER A 438 22.56 -41.70 20.92
C SER A 438 24.03 -41.84 20.50
N PRO A 439 25.01 -41.55 21.37
CA PRO A 439 26.40 -41.86 21.05
C PRO A 439 26.52 -43.36 20.74
N PRO A 440 27.41 -43.77 19.81
CA PRO A 440 27.63 -45.18 19.54
C PRO A 440 28.04 -45.91 20.84
N PRO A 441 27.62 -47.17 21.02
CA PRO A 441 28.03 -47.94 22.19
C PRO A 441 29.56 -48.02 22.25
N VAL A 442 30.09 -47.75 23.45
CA VAL A 442 31.53 -47.68 23.77
C VAL A 442 32.21 -49.03 23.58
#